data_AF-A0A9W5Y3W1-F1
#
_entry.id   AF-A0A9W5Y3W1-F1
#
_cell.length_a   1.000
_cell.length_b   1.000
_cell.length_c   1.000
_cell.angle_alpha   90.00
_cell.angle_beta   90.00
_cell.angle_gamma   90.00
#
_symmetry.space_group_name_H-M   'P 1'
#
loop_
_entity.id
_entity.type
_entity.pdbx_description
1 polymer ?
#
loop_
_entity_poly.entity_id
_entity_poly.type
_entity_poly.pdbx_seq_one_letter_code
_entity_poly.pdbx_strand_id
1 'polypeptide(L)'
;MNIFKGFIKSFYDFKSYAIFRKQSAGKSFLYSIILALVFSIVAFAYPAYKVNTTMKDLSIEYNEKIPDFQIKNGQLEIPNNKNAEIVRDSGTFVLDNTSDIKLLSDKYKSGIIFGRDTVIVKSEGTVALDQKYSTLNMDFNKKDIGGILDSHGAISSAMFAILAFGFIIGLYFRAFIVAIIGTIFKGETTFGQRFKLSLYATTPSVVLSAIFSLVGVNFTGSSILLFVLGIVYLFMGIKGVSKSELKELVDEL
;
A
#
# COMPACT_ATOMS: atom_id res chain seq x y z
N MET A 1 -3.11 10.93 28.98
CA MET A 1 -4.39 10.98 28.22
C MET A 1 -4.60 9.65 27.53
N ASN A 2 -5.84 9.17 27.35
CA ASN A 2 -6.08 7.95 26.59
C ASN A 2 -5.99 8.21 25.07
N ILE A 3 -5.91 7.14 24.27
CA ILE A 3 -5.67 7.22 22.82
C ILE A 3 -6.80 7.95 22.10
N PHE A 4 -8.06 7.66 22.42
CA PHE A 4 -9.21 8.29 21.78
C PHE A 4 -9.28 9.81 22.01
N LYS A 5 -9.08 10.27 23.26
CA LYS A 5 -8.96 11.71 23.54
C LYS A 5 -7.74 12.31 22.86
N GLY A 6 -6.63 11.57 22.77
CA GLY A 6 -5.44 11.95 22.01
C GLY A 6 -5.74 12.22 20.53
N PHE A 7 -6.46 11.29 19.89
CA PHE A 7 -6.90 11.41 18.51
C PHE A 7 -7.76 12.65 18.31
N ILE A 8 -8.87 12.78 19.02
CA ILE A 8 -9.79 13.91 18.87
C ILE A 8 -9.06 15.25 19.10
N LYS A 9 -8.28 15.35 20.19
CA LYS A 9 -7.58 16.59 20.55
C LYS A 9 -6.45 16.95 19.59
N SER A 10 -5.89 15.99 18.87
CA SER A 10 -4.85 16.25 17.87
C SER A 10 -5.34 17.14 16.72
N PHE A 11 -6.65 17.16 16.44
CA PHE A 11 -7.25 17.93 15.34
C PHE A 11 -7.48 19.40 15.66
N TYR A 12 -7.78 19.75 16.91
CA TYR A 12 -8.26 21.11 17.24
C TYR A 12 -7.79 21.68 18.58
N ASP A 13 -7.33 20.86 19.52
CA ASP A 13 -6.95 21.32 20.87
C ASP A 13 -5.43 21.46 20.99
N PHE A 14 -4.90 22.57 20.47
CA PHE A 14 -3.46 22.86 20.53
C PHE A 14 -2.94 23.09 21.95
N LYS A 15 -3.80 23.40 22.94
CA LYS A 15 -3.38 23.48 24.35
C LYS A 15 -3.02 22.09 24.89
N SER A 16 -3.71 21.05 24.44
CA SER A 16 -3.37 19.67 24.79
C SER A 16 -2.00 19.20 24.30
N TYR A 17 -1.34 19.94 23.41
CA TYR A 17 0.05 19.64 23.03
C TYR A 17 1.03 19.83 24.20
N ALA A 18 0.71 20.69 25.19
CA ALA A 18 1.46 20.75 26.45
C ALA A 18 1.40 19.42 27.22
N ILE A 19 0.24 18.76 27.20
CA ILE A 19 0.04 17.43 27.80
C ILE A 19 0.76 16.36 26.97
N PHE A 20 0.64 16.41 25.64
CA PHE A 20 1.34 15.49 24.73
C PHE A 20 2.85 15.52 24.91
N ARG A 21 3.43 16.72 25.06
CA ARG A 21 4.86 16.91 25.33
C ARG A 21 5.31 16.18 26.60
N LYS A 22 4.51 16.25 27.66
CA LYS A 22 4.77 15.62 28.97
C LYS A 22 4.54 14.09 28.96
N GLN A 23 3.95 13.50 27.91
CA GLN A 23 3.77 12.05 27.83
C GLN A 23 5.08 11.29 27.61
N SER A 24 5.16 10.05 28.11
CA SER A 24 6.29 9.17 27.84
C SER A 24 6.40 8.84 26.34
N ALA A 25 7.61 8.53 25.88
CA ALA A 25 7.85 8.12 24.50
C ALA A 25 6.96 6.93 24.13
N GLY A 26 6.97 5.86 24.94
CA GLY A 26 6.18 4.64 24.70
C GLY A 26 4.68 4.90 24.50
N LYS A 27 4.06 5.84 25.25
CA LYS A 27 2.65 6.20 25.05
C LYS A 27 2.41 6.89 23.69
N SER A 28 3.34 7.74 23.26
CA SER A 28 3.24 8.46 21.99
C SER A 28 3.46 7.52 20.79
N PHE A 29 4.42 6.60 20.89
CA PHE A 29 4.63 5.54 19.89
C PHE A 29 3.45 4.57 19.81
N LEU A 30 2.93 4.12 20.96
CA LEU A 30 1.76 3.24 20.99
C LEU A 30 0.54 3.93 20.35
N TYR A 31 0.33 5.21 20.65
CA TYR A 31 -0.70 6.03 19.99
C TYR A 31 -0.53 6.01 18.46
N SER A 32 0.66 6.29 17.93
CA SER A 32 0.88 6.34 16.48
C SER A 32 0.77 4.98 15.81
N ILE A 33 1.19 3.89 16.47
CA ILE A 33 0.99 2.51 15.96
C ILE A 33 -0.50 2.21 15.83
N ILE A 34 -1.28 2.46 16.88
CA ILE A 34 -2.72 2.18 16.87
C ILE A 34 -3.41 3.04 15.82
N LEU A 35 -3.04 4.31 15.72
CA LEU A 35 -3.54 5.20 14.67
C LEU A 35 -3.25 4.64 13.27
N ALA A 36 -1.99 4.25 13.00
CA ALA A 36 -1.60 3.72 11.71
C ALA A 36 -2.32 2.39 11.39
N LEU A 37 -2.50 1.50 12.37
CA LEU A 37 -3.22 0.24 12.18
C LEU A 37 -4.70 0.46 11.85
N VAL A 38 -5.38 1.37 12.56
CA VAL A 38 -6.78 1.69 12.28
C VAL A 38 -6.92 2.26 10.88
N PHE A 39 -6.08 3.22 10.52
CA PHE A 39 -6.19 3.89 9.22
C PHE A 39 -5.61 3.07 8.05
N SER A 40 -4.73 2.10 8.29
CA SER A 40 -4.33 1.14 7.26
C SER A 40 -5.46 0.14 6.93
N ILE A 41 -6.25 -0.28 7.93
CA ILE A 41 -7.48 -1.06 7.69
C ILE A 41 -8.44 -0.25 6.81
N VAL A 42 -8.70 1.01 7.19
CA VAL A 42 -9.58 1.89 6.39
C VAL A 42 -9.07 2.05 4.96
N ALA A 43 -7.75 2.24 4.78
CA ALA A 43 -7.16 2.45 3.46
C ALA A 43 -7.12 1.19 2.58
N PHE A 44 -6.88 0.01 3.17
CA PHE A 44 -6.45 -1.18 2.41
C PHE A 44 -7.35 -2.41 2.55
N ALA A 45 -8.33 -2.43 3.46
CA ALA A 45 -9.21 -3.59 3.61
C ALA A 45 -10.03 -3.89 2.35
N TYR A 46 -10.64 -2.87 1.75
CA TYR A 46 -11.43 -3.04 0.52
C TYR A 46 -10.56 -3.45 -0.68
N PRO A 47 -9.42 -2.80 -0.98
CA PRO A 47 -8.49 -3.26 -2.02
C PRO A 47 -8.04 -4.72 -1.81
N ALA A 48 -7.68 -5.10 -0.59
CA ALA A 48 -7.26 -6.48 -0.29
C ALA A 48 -8.38 -7.49 -0.52
N TYR A 49 -9.61 -7.16 -0.11
CA TYR A 49 -10.80 -7.97 -0.39
C TYR A 49 -11.09 -8.09 -1.89
N LYS A 50 -10.97 -7.00 -2.65
CA LYS A 50 -11.17 -6.99 -4.10
C LYS A 50 -10.15 -7.85 -4.82
N VAL A 51 -8.87 -7.79 -4.44
CA VAL A 51 -7.83 -8.66 -4.99
C VAL A 51 -8.11 -10.12 -4.66
N ASN A 52 -8.49 -10.41 -3.41
CA ASN A 52 -8.81 -11.77 -2.98
C ASN A 52 -9.93 -12.41 -3.82
N THR A 53 -11.03 -11.68 -3.99
CA THR A 53 -12.19 -12.14 -4.77
C THR A 53 -11.88 -12.28 -6.25
N THR A 54 -11.16 -11.31 -6.83
CA THR A 54 -10.74 -11.36 -8.24
C THR A 54 -9.85 -12.58 -8.50
N MET A 55 -8.88 -12.85 -7.63
CA MET A 55 -8.01 -14.02 -7.77
C MET A 55 -8.75 -15.34 -7.53
N LYS A 56 -9.68 -15.37 -6.57
CA LYS A 56 -10.55 -16.53 -6.34
C LYS A 56 -11.36 -16.88 -7.59
N ASP A 57 -12.03 -15.89 -8.16
CA ASP A 57 -12.84 -16.08 -9.37
C ASP A 57 -11.98 -16.49 -10.56
N LEU A 58 -10.76 -15.95 -10.66
CA LEU A 58 -9.79 -16.38 -11.67
C LEU A 58 -9.33 -17.83 -11.43
N SER A 59 -9.14 -18.25 -10.17
CA SER A 59 -8.76 -19.63 -9.87
C SER A 59 -9.83 -20.63 -10.31
N ILE A 60 -11.10 -20.33 -10.03
CA ILE A 60 -12.23 -21.16 -10.45
C ILE A 60 -12.25 -21.29 -11.97
N GLU A 61 -12.21 -20.16 -12.68
CA GLU A 61 -12.25 -20.15 -14.15
C GLU A 61 -11.02 -20.83 -14.77
N TYR A 62 -9.83 -20.63 -14.19
CA TYR A 62 -8.60 -21.28 -14.60
C TYR A 62 -8.69 -22.81 -14.50
N ASN A 63 -9.19 -23.30 -13.36
CA ASN A 63 -9.33 -24.72 -13.13
C ASN A 63 -10.34 -25.38 -14.09
N GLU A 64 -11.43 -24.67 -14.43
CA GLU A 64 -12.48 -25.13 -15.34
C GLU A 64 -12.11 -25.05 -16.82
N LYS A 65 -11.56 -23.91 -17.28
CA LYS A 65 -11.38 -23.62 -18.71
C LYS A 65 -10.02 -24.02 -19.26
N ILE A 66 -8.95 -23.91 -18.46
CA ILE A 66 -7.60 -24.18 -18.93
C ILE A 66 -7.38 -25.70 -18.89
N PRO A 67 -7.05 -26.36 -20.02
CA PRO A 67 -6.73 -27.78 -20.01
C PRO A 67 -5.39 -28.02 -19.30
N ASP A 68 -5.10 -29.28 -19.04
CA ASP A 68 -3.77 -29.63 -18.57
C ASP A 68 -2.71 -29.18 -19.59
N PHE A 69 -1.55 -28.74 -19.11
CA PHE A 69 -0.44 -28.35 -19.96
C PHE A 69 0.87 -28.47 -19.21
N GLN A 70 1.95 -28.58 -19.96
CA GLN A 70 3.30 -28.59 -19.42
C GLN A 70 4.24 -27.79 -20.30
N ILE A 71 5.12 -27.02 -19.67
CA ILE A 71 6.29 -26.46 -20.32
C ILE A 71 7.50 -27.23 -19.84
N LYS A 72 8.19 -27.86 -20.79
CA LYS A 72 9.35 -28.70 -20.54
C LYS A 72 10.30 -28.60 -21.71
N ASN A 73 11.61 -28.59 -21.45
CA ASN A 73 12.65 -28.50 -22.47
C ASN A 73 12.44 -27.28 -23.41
N GLY A 74 11.90 -26.19 -22.87
CA GLY A 74 11.65 -24.97 -23.64
C GLY A 74 10.45 -25.01 -24.58
N GLN A 75 9.55 -25.99 -24.47
CA GLN A 75 8.33 -26.07 -25.29
C GLN A 75 7.07 -26.23 -24.45
N LEU A 76 5.98 -25.63 -24.93
CA LEU A 76 4.62 -25.77 -24.41
C LEU A 76 3.92 -26.96 -25.06
N GLU A 77 3.57 -27.93 -24.24
CA GLU A 77 2.79 -29.12 -24.59
C GLU A 77 1.38 -28.99 -24.04
N ILE A 78 0.38 -29.07 -24.93
CA ILE A 78 -1.04 -29.08 -24.60
C ILE A 78 -1.63 -30.39 -25.13
N PRO A 79 -2.19 -31.27 -24.28
CA PRO A 79 -2.85 -32.48 -24.72
C PRO A 79 -3.96 -32.16 -25.73
N ASN A 80 -3.92 -32.86 -26.87
CA ASN A 80 -4.86 -32.69 -28.00
C ASN A 80 -4.87 -31.29 -28.63
N ASN A 81 -3.84 -30.45 -28.41
CA ASN A 81 -3.77 -29.07 -28.91
C ASN A 81 -5.04 -28.25 -28.60
N LYS A 82 -5.64 -28.49 -27.43
CA LYS A 82 -6.84 -27.79 -26.98
C LYS A 82 -6.44 -26.39 -26.47
N ASN A 83 -6.27 -25.44 -27.38
CA ASN A 83 -6.01 -24.05 -26.99
C ASN A 83 -7.12 -23.50 -26.09
N ALA A 84 -6.77 -22.58 -25.20
CA ALA A 84 -7.72 -21.99 -24.25
C ALA A 84 -7.41 -20.53 -23.96
N GLU A 85 -8.46 -19.76 -23.65
CA GLU A 85 -8.33 -18.37 -23.26
C GLU A 85 -9.30 -18.01 -22.12
N ILE A 86 -8.85 -17.10 -21.25
CA ILE A 86 -9.67 -16.42 -20.25
C ILE A 86 -9.52 -14.93 -20.50
N VAL A 87 -10.61 -14.29 -20.94
CA VAL A 87 -10.64 -12.86 -21.27
C VAL A 87 -11.37 -12.12 -20.17
N ARG A 88 -10.68 -11.21 -19.49
CA ARG A 88 -11.25 -10.30 -18.49
C ARG A 88 -10.75 -8.87 -18.73
N ASP A 89 -11.51 -7.89 -18.22
CA ASP A 89 -11.11 -6.48 -18.27
C ASP A 89 -9.77 -6.22 -17.57
N SER A 90 -9.47 -6.98 -16.51
CA SER A 90 -8.22 -6.90 -15.74
C SER A 90 -7.01 -7.52 -16.45
N GLY A 91 -7.21 -8.21 -17.58
CA GLY A 91 -6.16 -8.91 -18.31
C GLY A 91 -6.63 -10.25 -18.88
N THR A 92 -5.96 -10.70 -19.93
CA THR A 92 -6.25 -11.97 -20.59
C THR A 92 -5.20 -13.03 -20.26
N PHE A 93 -5.61 -14.27 -20.08
CA PHE A 93 -4.72 -15.44 -20.07
C PHE A 93 -4.95 -16.25 -21.34
N VAL A 94 -3.90 -16.52 -22.11
CA VAL A 94 -4.00 -17.29 -23.37
C VAL A 94 -3.00 -18.44 -23.35
N LEU A 95 -3.45 -19.61 -23.75
CA LEU A 95 -2.66 -20.83 -23.92
C LEU A 95 -2.85 -21.33 -25.36
N ASP A 96 -1.82 -21.19 -26.19
CA ASP A 96 -1.86 -21.57 -27.61
C ASP A 96 -0.48 -22.01 -28.13
N ASN A 97 -0.33 -23.29 -28.51
CA ASN A 97 0.92 -23.83 -29.04
C ASN A 97 0.97 -23.92 -30.59
N THR A 98 -0.10 -23.55 -31.30
CA THR A 98 -0.23 -23.71 -32.75
C THR A 98 -0.07 -22.39 -33.51
N SER A 99 -0.63 -21.30 -33.00
CA SER A 99 -0.65 -20.00 -33.66
C SER A 99 0.68 -19.23 -33.56
N ASP A 100 0.87 -18.25 -34.44
CA ASP A 100 1.98 -17.28 -34.31
C ASP A 100 1.74 -16.37 -33.10
N ILE A 101 2.70 -16.37 -32.16
CA ILE A 101 2.59 -15.62 -30.91
C ILE A 101 2.50 -14.11 -31.11
N LYS A 102 3.06 -13.56 -32.20
CA LYS A 102 2.98 -12.13 -32.52
C LYS A 102 1.55 -11.73 -32.90
N LEU A 103 0.91 -12.54 -33.73
CA LEU A 103 -0.49 -12.32 -34.12
C LEU A 103 -1.44 -12.43 -32.91
N LEU A 104 -1.17 -13.39 -32.01
CA LEU A 104 -1.90 -13.50 -30.75
C LEU A 104 -1.66 -12.29 -29.83
N SER A 105 -0.41 -11.85 -29.70
CA SER A 105 -0.04 -10.67 -28.93
C SER A 105 -0.80 -9.42 -29.38
N ASP A 106 -0.95 -9.21 -30.69
CA ASP A 106 -1.62 -8.02 -31.23
C ASP A 106 -3.13 -8.00 -30.94
N LYS A 107 -3.75 -9.16 -30.69
CA LYS A 107 -5.18 -9.26 -30.37
C LYS A 107 -5.52 -8.71 -28.98
N TYR A 108 -4.58 -8.75 -28.02
CA TYR A 108 -4.83 -8.37 -26.63
C TYR A 108 -4.00 -7.17 -26.19
N LYS A 109 -4.65 -6.24 -25.46
CA LYS A 109 -3.98 -5.08 -24.88
C LYS A 109 -3.22 -5.41 -23.59
N SER A 110 -3.79 -6.25 -22.74
CA SER A 110 -3.19 -6.64 -21.46
C SER A 110 -3.41 -8.12 -21.20
N GLY A 111 -2.39 -8.82 -20.72
CA GLY A 111 -2.48 -10.24 -20.45
C GLY A 111 -1.16 -10.99 -20.50
N ILE A 112 -1.24 -12.30 -20.27
CA ILE A 112 -0.14 -13.25 -20.38
C ILE A 112 -0.50 -14.28 -21.45
N ILE A 113 0.38 -14.44 -22.42
CA ILE A 113 0.20 -15.31 -23.58
C ILE A 113 1.30 -16.35 -23.57
N PHE A 114 0.91 -17.61 -23.42
CA PHE A 114 1.80 -18.76 -23.49
C PHE A 114 1.74 -19.34 -24.89
N GLY A 115 2.79 -19.08 -25.67
CA GLY A 115 2.99 -19.61 -27.00
C GLY A 115 3.78 -20.92 -27.00
N ARG A 116 4.13 -21.44 -28.19
CA ARG A 116 4.85 -22.71 -28.37
C ARG A 116 6.18 -22.79 -27.63
N ASP A 117 7.02 -21.76 -27.73
CA ASP A 117 8.37 -21.73 -27.13
C ASP A 117 8.65 -20.44 -26.34
N THR A 118 7.65 -19.57 -26.24
CA THR A 118 7.75 -18.19 -25.80
C THR A 118 6.57 -17.79 -24.93
N VAL A 119 6.82 -16.93 -23.95
CA VAL A 119 5.78 -16.25 -23.16
C VAL A 119 5.87 -14.75 -23.40
N ILE A 120 4.71 -14.13 -23.61
CA ILE A 120 4.57 -12.69 -23.74
C ILE A 120 3.68 -12.16 -22.62
N VAL A 121 4.15 -11.14 -21.91
CA VAL A 121 3.37 -10.38 -20.93
C VAL A 121 3.16 -8.98 -21.47
N LYS A 122 1.90 -8.55 -21.54
CA LYS A 122 1.50 -7.22 -21.97
C LYS A 122 0.76 -6.46 -20.90
N SER A 123 1.00 -5.16 -20.86
CA SER A 123 0.24 -4.20 -20.08
C SER A 123 -0.03 -2.97 -20.95
N GLU A 124 -1.30 -2.61 -21.12
CA GLU A 124 -1.74 -1.40 -21.82
C GLU A 124 -1.17 -1.27 -23.25
N GLY A 125 -1.08 -2.40 -23.97
CA GLY A 125 -0.57 -2.48 -25.34
C GLY A 125 0.95 -2.56 -25.43
N THR A 126 1.67 -2.35 -24.33
CA THR A 126 3.13 -2.46 -24.29
C THR A 126 3.54 -3.88 -23.90
N VAL A 127 4.52 -4.43 -24.61
CA VAL A 127 5.15 -5.70 -24.25
C VAL A 127 6.10 -5.45 -23.07
N ALA A 128 5.72 -5.95 -21.90
CA ALA A 128 6.52 -5.88 -20.68
C ALA A 128 7.56 -7.01 -20.62
N LEU A 129 7.23 -8.17 -21.20
CA LEU A 129 8.10 -9.34 -21.29
C LEU A 129 7.83 -10.07 -22.60
N ASP A 130 8.88 -10.46 -23.31
CA ASP A 130 8.84 -11.40 -24.43
C ASP A 130 10.09 -12.27 -24.31
N GLN A 131 9.91 -13.52 -23.86
CA GLN A 131 11.02 -14.41 -23.56
C GLN A 131 10.75 -15.85 -23.94
N LYS A 132 11.79 -16.52 -24.43
CA LYS A 132 11.78 -17.97 -24.67
C LYS A 132 11.82 -18.75 -23.36
N TYR A 133 11.09 -19.85 -23.29
CA TYR A 133 11.11 -20.74 -22.13
C TYR A 133 12.52 -21.28 -21.83
N SER A 134 13.30 -21.55 -22.88
CA SER A 134 14.70 -22.01 -22.75
C SER A 134 15.62 -20.99 -22.10
N THR A 135 15.38 -19.69 -22.33
CA THR A 135 16.13 -18.61 -21.68
C THR A 135 15.78 -18.49 -20.20
N LEU A 136 14.51 -18.76 -19.87
CA LEU A 136 14.02 -18.72 -18.50
C LEU A 136 14.45 -19.95 -17.69
N ASN A 137 14.86 -21.03 -18.36
CA ASN A 137 15.19 -22.32 -17.74
C ASN A 137 14.10 -22.78 -16.75
N MET A 138 12.84 -22.58 -17.13
CA MET A 138 11.68 -22.87 -16.30
C MET A 138 10.92 -24.06 -16.87
N ASP A 139 10.71 -25.06 -16.01
CA ASP A 139 9.70 -26.08 -16.19
C ASP A 139 8.50 -25.72 -15.31
N PHE A 140 7.31 -25.64 -15.88
CA PHE A 140 6.08 -25.41 -15.12
C PHE A 140 4.88 -26.07 -15.80
N ASN A 141 3.84 -26.33 -15.02
CA ASN A 141 2.63 -27.00 -15.49
C ASN A 141 1.37 -26.30 -14.97
N LYS A 142 0.20 -26.83 -15.35
CA LYS A 142 -1.09 -26.29 -14.92
C LYS A 142 -1.20 -26.10 -13.40
N LYS A 143 -0.71 -27.07 -12.61
CA LYS A 143 -0.82 -27.07 -11.14
C LYS A 143 0.01 -25.99 -10.48
N ASP A 144 1.13 -25.59 -11.08
CA ASP A 144 1.99 -24.55 -10.51
C ASP A 144 1.27 -23.19 -10.51
N ILE A 145 0.65 -22.84 -11.65
CA ILE A 145 -0.17 -21.62 -11.75
C ILE A 145 -1.45 -21.77 -10.90
N GLY A 146 -2.11 -22.93 -10.95
CA GLY A 146 -3.30 -23.20 -10.14
C GLY A 146 -3.05 -23.03 -8.65
N GLY A 147 -1.92 -23.53 -8.13
CA GLY A 147 -1.53 -23.39 -6.72
C GLY A 147 -1.29 -21.94 -6.29
N ILE A 148 -0.77 -21.10 -7.18
CA ILE A 148 -0.63 -19.65 -6.92
C ILE A 148 -2.01 -18.99 -6.83
N LEU A 149 -2.92 -19.32 -7.75
CA LEU A 149 -4.28 -18.77 -7.76
C LEU A 149 -5.09 -19.25 -6.55
N ASP A 150 -4.96 -20.52 -6.16
CA ASP A 150 -5.59 -21.09 -4.96
C ASP A 150 -5.05 -20.49 -3.66
N SER A 151 -3.82 -19.96 -3.70
CA SER A 151 -3.22 -19.22 -2.59
C SER A 151 -3.75 -17.78 -2.45
N HIS A 152 -4.85 -17.41 -3.13
CA HIS A 152 -5.44 -16.06 -3.12
C HIS A 152 -5.64 -15.47 -1.71
N GLY A 153 -6.02 -16.30 -0.73
CA GLY A 153 -6.18 -15.90 0.67
C GLY A 153 -4.88 -15.45 1.33
N ALA A 154 -3.80 -16.23 1.14
CA ALA A 154 -2.49 -15.92 1.66
C ALA A 154 -1.89 -14.69 0.96
N ILE A 155 -2.02 -14.61 -0.37
CA ILE A 155 -1.51 -13.50 -1.18
C ILE A 155 -2.21 -12.19 -0.80
N SER A 156 -3.53 -12.17 -0.69
CA SER A 156 -4.26 -10.95 -0.28
C SER A 156 -3.90 -10.51 1.13
N SER A 157 -3.71 -11.46 2.05
CA SER A 157 -3.33 -11.18 3.44
C SER A 157 -1.90 -10.65 3.55
N ALA A 158 -0.97 -11.25 2.81
CA ALA A 158 0.41 -10.78 2.72
C ALA A 158 0.50 -9.38 2.10
N MET A 159 -0.24 -9.13 1.02
CA MET A 159 -0.34 -7.81 0.40
C MET A 159 -0.86 -6.77 1.39
N PHE A 160 -1.94 -7.07 2.11
CA PHE A 160 -2.46 -6.18 3.16
C PHE A 160 -1.41 -5.90 4.24
N ALA A 161 -0.70 -6.93 4.72
CA ALA A 161 0.33 -6.78 5.74
C ALA A 161 1.50 -5.90 5.26
N ILE A 162 1.96 -6.09 4.02
CA ILE A 162 3.02 -5.28 3.40
C ILE A 162 2.58 -3.81 3.29
N LEU A 163 1.37 -3.56 2.79
CA LEU A 163 0.83 -2.19 2.66
C LEU A 163 0.62 -1.52 4.02
N ALA A 164 0.08 -2.24 5.00
CA ALA A 164 -0.10 -1.74 6.36
C ALA A 164 1.24 -1.42 7.04
N PHE A 165 2.24 -2.28 6.86
CA PHE A 165 3.60 -2.04 7.38
C PHE A 165 4.26 -0.83 6.71
N GLY A 166 4.15 -0.71 5.39
CA GLY A 166 4.59 0.48 4.64
C GLY A 166 3.91 1.76 5.11
N PHE A 167 2.62 1.70 5.46
CA PHE A 167 1.86 2.83 6.00
C PHE A 167 2.38 3.27 7.38
N ILE A 168 2.72 2.31 8.26
CA ILE A 168 3.33 2.60 9.56
C ILE A 168 4.71 3.25 9.39
N ILE A 169 5.56 2.69 8.52
CA ILE A 169 6.89 3.27 8.22
C ILE A 169 6.72 4.69 7.67
N GLY A 170 5.78 4.89 6.73
CA GLY A 170 5.49 6.19 6.14
C GLY A 170 5.05 7.23 7.17
N LEU A 171 4.25 6.84 8.17
CA LEU A 171 3.88 7.70 9.29
C LEU A 171 5.13 8.17 10.06
N TYR A 172 6.00 7.24 10.46
CA TYR A 172 7.19 7.57 11.25
C TYR A 172 8.20 8.40 10.45
N PHE A 173 8.41 8.06 9.18
CA PHE A 173 9.24 8.84 8.28
C PHE A 173 8.71 10.27 8.17
N ARG A 174 7.39 10.43 7.97
CA ARG A 174 6.76 11.76 7.93
C ARG A 174 6.92 12.51 9.24
N ALA A 175 6.63 11.87 10.37
CA ALA A 175 6.77 12.47 11.70
C ALA A 175 8.23 12.90 11.98
N PHE A 176 9.21 12.14 11.50
CA PHE A 176 10.62 12.46 11.61
C PHE A 176 10.98 13.74 10.84
N ILE A 177 10.61 13.81 9.55
CA ILE A 177 10.83 15.01 8.73
C ILE A 177 10.11 16.23 9.32
N VAL A 178 8.87 16.06 9.76
CA VAL A 178 8.09 17.13 10.43
C VAL A 178 8.79 17.60 11.71
N ALA A 179 9.40 16.70 12.48
CA ALA A 179 10.16 17.06 13.68
C ALA A 179 11.46 17.82 13.36
N ILE A 180 12.18 17.41 12.30
CA ILE A 180 13.39 18.11 11.82
C ILE A 180 13.04 19.54 11.42
N ILE A 181 12.05 19.72 10.54
CA ILE A 181 11.60 21.07 10.14
C ILE A 181 11.11 21.84 11.35
N GLY A 182 10.44 21.13 12.26
CA GLY A 182 9.97 21.66 13.52
C GLY A 182 11.06 22.34 14.33
N THR A 183 12.35 21.97 14.23
CA THR A 183 13.45 22.62 14.96
C THR A 183 13.61 24.11 14.68
N ILE A 184 13.15 24.58 13.51
CA ILE A 184 13.17 25.99 13.10
C ILE A 184 12.15 26.82 13.90
N PHE A 185 11.13 26.17 14.48
CA PHE A 185 10.06 26.86 15.21
C PHE A 185 10.53 27.34 16.58
N LYS A 186 10.26 28.62 16.89
CA LYS A 186 10.51 29.21 18.20
C LYS A 186 9.68 28.50 19.28
N GLY A 187 10.33 28.11 20.38
CA GLY A 187 9.71 27.49 21.55
C GLY A 187 10.68 26.58 22.31
N GLU A 188 10.53 26.51 23.64
CA GLU A 188 11.36 25.71 24.54
C GLU A 188 10.96 24.23 24.48
N THR A 189 11.35 23.56 23.40
CA THR A 189 11.12 22.12 23.22
C THR A 189 12.35 21.42 22.67
N THR A 190 12.75 20.33 23.31
CA THR A 190 13.86 19.49 22.87
C THR A 190 13.48 18.70 21.61
N PHE A 191 14.46 18.19 20.85
CA PHE A 191 14.19 17.39 19.65
C PHE A 191 13.30 16.17 19.95
N GLY A 192 13.58 15.44 21.04
CA GLY A 192 12.77 14.29 21.45
C GLY A 192 11.32 14.67 21.79
N GLN A 193 11.11 15.86 22.35
CA GLN A 193 9.76 16.40 22.56
C GLN A 193 9.08 16.77 21.24
N ARG A 194 9.80 17.42 20.30
CA ARG A 194 9.27 17.76 18.97
C ARG A 194 8.89 16.52 18.17
N PHE A 195 9.68 15.46 18.25
CA PHE A 195 9.36 14.18 17.63
C PHE A 195 8.10 13.54 18.23
N LYS A 196 7.95 13.53 19.57
CA LYS A 196 6.70 13.07 20.17
C LYS A 196 5.50 13.91 19.72
N LEU A 197 5.65 15.24 19.67
CA LEU A 197 4.59 16.14 19.20
C LEU A 197 4.26 15.93 17.73
N SER A 198 5.26 15.63 16.89
CA SER A 198 5.02 15.36 15.47
C SER A 198 4.20 14.10 15.24
N LEU A 199 4.30 13.07 16.10
CA LEU A 199 3.41 11.89 16.05
C LEU A 199 1.93 12.25 16.26
N TYR A 200 1.63 13.25 17.07
CA TYR A 200 0.25 13.76 17.22
C TYR A 200 -0.12 14.71 16.08
N ALA A 201 0.81 15.59 15.68
CA ALA A 201 0.59 16.57 14.61
C ALA A 201 0.37 15.95 13.22
N THR A 202 0.90 14.75 12.98
CA THR A 202 0.65 14.03 11.72
C THR A 202 -0.69 13.30 11.69
N THR A 203 -1.48 13.30 12.77
CA THR A 203 -2.78 12.63 12.82
C THR A 203 -3.71 13.08 11.68
N PRO A 204 -3.94 14.39 11.43
CA PRO A 204 -4.75 14.84 10.31
C PRO A 204 -4.21 14.36 8.97
N SER A 205 -2.88 14.35 8.78
CA SER A 205 -2.24 13.84 7.57
C SER A 205 -2.43 12.34 7.39
N VAL A 206 -2.45 11.55 8.46
CA VAL A 206 -2.71 10.11 8.40
C VAL A 206 -4.15 9.85 7.98
N VAL A 207 -5.10 10.56 8.59
CA VAL A 207 -6.53 10.46 8.25
C VAL A 207 -6.77 10.86 6.80
N LEU A 208 -6.23 12.00 6.37
CA LEU A 208 -6.37 12.48 4.99
C LEU A 208 -5.74 11.50 3.99
N SER A 209 -4.57 10.93 4.31
CA SER A 209 -3.93 9.91 3.48
C SER A 209 -4.80 8.67 3.32
N ALA A 210 -5.43 8.21 4.40
CA ALA A 210 -6.32 7.05 4.34
C ALA A 210 -7.58 7.33 3.52
N ILE A 211 -8.14 8.54 3.63
CA ILE A 211 -9.27 8.97 2.80
C ILE A 211 -8.85 8.98 1.32
N PHE A 212 -7.71 9.58 0.96
CA PHE A 212 -7.21 9.59 -0.41
C PHE A 212 -7.02 8.18 -0.97
N SER A 213 -6.42 7.27 -0.20
CA SER A 213 -6.28 5.87 -0.59
C SER A 213 -7.64 5.20 -0.81
N LEU A 214 -8.62 5.45 0.08
CA LEU A 214 -9.94 4.85 0.01
C LEU A 214 -10.72 5.29 -1.24
N VAL A 215 -10.65 6.57 -1.60
CA VAL A 215 -11.34 7.11 -2.78
C VAL A 215 -10.53 6.99 -4.08
N GLY A 216 -9.33 6.40 -4.02
CA GLY A 216 -8.44 6.26 -5.18
C GLY A 216 -7.88 7.59 -5.70
N VAL A 217 -7.83 8.62 -4.88
CA VAL A 217 -7.30 9.94 -5.26
C VAL A 217 -5.78 9.93 -5.17
N ASN A 218 -5.14 9.92 -6.34
CA ASN A 218 -3.70 10.06 -6.49
C ASN A 218 -3.41 11.17 -7.49
N PHE A 219 -2.88 12.31 -7.02
CA PHE A 219 -2.47 13.42 -7.87
C PHE A 219 -1.05 13.87 -7.49
N THR A 220 -0.35 14.47 -8.46
CA THR A 220 0.99 15.02 -8.27
C THR A 220 0.97 16.07 -7.17
N GLY A 221 1.64 15.80 -6.05
CA GLY A 221 1.73 16.71 -4.90
C GLY A 221 0.90 16.30 -3.67
N SER A 222 0.09 15.25 -3.73
CA SER A 222 -0.65 14.73 -2.56
C SER A 222 0.29 14.44 -1.38
N SER A 223 1.46 13.83 -1.62
CA SER A 223 2.49 13.61 -0.60
C SER A 223 2.96 14.91 0.04
N ILE A 224 3.22 15.96 -0.74
CA ILE A 224 3.69 17.26 -0.26
C ILE A 224 2.62 17.89 0.65
N LEU A 225 1.36 17.85 0.23
CA LEU A 225 0.23 18.33 1.03
C LEU A 225 0.20 17.68 2.41
N LEU A 226 0.40 16.37 2.49
CA LEU A 226 0.40 15.62 3.75
C LEU A 226 1.57 16.02 4.68
N PHE A 227 2.74 16.35 4.12
CA PHE A 227 3.86 16.90 4.89
C PHE A 227 3.54 18.31 5.41
N VAL A 228 3.07 19.21 4.53
CA VAL A 228 2.71 20.58 4.89
C VAL A 228 1.67 20.59 6.01
N LEU A 229 0.66 19.73 5.93
CA LEU A 229 -0.36 19.61 6.97
C LEU A 229 0.27 19.25 8.34
N GLY A 230 1.18 18.28 8.38
CA GLY A 230 1.88 17.91 9.61
C GLY A 230 2.75 19.05 10.17
N ILE A 231 3.41 19.81 9.30
CA ILE A 231 4.23 20.97 9.66
C ILE A 231 3.36 22.07 10.30
N VAL A 232 2.22 22.39 9.67
CA VAL A 232 1.26 23.39 10.17
C VAL A 232 0.74 22.99 11.54
N TYR A 233 0.32 21.73 11.70
CA TYR A 233 -0.17 21.22 12.98
C TYR A 233 0.90 21.22 14.07
N LEU A 234 2.14 20.88 13.73
CA LEU A 234 3.24 20.94 14.69
C LEU A 234 3.51 22.39 15.11
N PHE A 235 3.52 23.34 14.17
CA PHE A 235 3.70 24.76 14.47
C PHE A 235 2.63 25.28 15.43
N MET A 236 1.35 24.97 15.16
CA MET A 236 0.23 25.33 16.03
C MET A 236 0.35 24.66 17.41
N GLY A 237 0.78 23.39 17.43
CA GLY A 237 1.04 22.64 18.65
C GLY A 237 2.12 23.26 19.53
N ILE A 238 3.27 23.63 18.96
CA ILE A 238 4.36 24.30 19.69
C ILE A 238 3.90 25.66 20.24
N LYS A 239 3.18 26.46 19.44
CA LYS A 239 2.56 27.70 19.94
C LYS A 239 1.59 27.45 21.10
N GLY A 240 0.83 26.36 21.04
CA GLY A 240 -0.09 25.95 22.10
C GLY A 240 0.63 25.54 23.39
N VAL A 241 1.81 24.93 23.28
CA VAL A 241 2.69 24.61 24.41
C VAL A 241 3.16 25.89 25.09
N SER A 242 3.78 26.81 24.36
CA SER A 242 4.33 28.05 24.93
C SER A 242 3.26 28.93 25.60
N LYS A 243 2.05 28.98 25.03
CA LYS A 243 0.92 29.70 25.66
C LYS A 243 0.47 29.07 26.98
N SER A 244 0.52 27.75 27.09
CA SER A 244 0.14 27.05 28.33
C SER A 244 1.16 27.31 29.44
N GLU A 245 2.45 27.36 29.09
CA GLU A 245 3.53 27.67 30.05
C GLU A 245 3.45 29.10 30.57
N LEU A 246 3.24 30.07 29.68
CA LEU A 246 3.05 31.46 30.08
C LEU A 246 1.87 31.63 31.04
N LYS A 247 0.80 30.85 30.85
CA LYS A 247 -0.35 30.88 31.75
C LYS A 247 -0.02 30.27 33.12
N GLU A 248 0.64 29.11 33.16
CA GLU A 248 1.08 28.47 34.42
C GLU A 248 1.97 29.43 35.24
N LEU A 249 2.91 30.15 34.58
CA LEU A 249 3.78 31.12 35.24
C LEU A 249 3.05 32.36 35.79
N VAL A 250 2.02 32.85 35.08
CA VAL A 250 1.23 34.01 35.54
C VAL A 250 0.30 33.62 36.69
N ASP A 251 -0.25 32.40 36.67
CA ASP A 251 -1.13 31.90 37.75
C ASP A 251 -0.35 31.58 39.05
N GLU A 252 0.99 31.45 38.99
CA GLU A 252 1.89 31.21 40.14
C GLU A 252 2.45 32.51 40.78
N LEU A 253 2.24 33.67 40.16
CA LEU A 253 2.67 35.00 40.64
C LEU A 253 1.56 35.73 41.41
#